data_AF-A0A238KCZ9-F1
#
_entry.id   AF-A0A238KCZ9-F1
#
_cell.length_a   1.000
_cell.length_b   1.000
_cell.length_c   1.000
_cell.angle_alpha   90.00
_cell.angle_beta   90.00
_cell.angle_gamma   90.00
#
_symmetry.space_group_name_H-M   'P 1'
#
loop_
_entity.id
_entity.type
_entity.pdbx_description
1 polymer ?
#
loop_
_entity_poly.entity_id
_entity_poly.type
_entity_poly.pdbx_seq_one_letter_code
_entity_poly.pdbx_strand_id
1 'polypeptide(L)'
;MNSAEADTPTEQAVTASLRPVARRGALPRARWGAKNGRSSWTRAILTGLRSHASELPEIVPKDIAAYCPAYPTATLAQREAFWVGLISSLAWHESTHRPTAVGGSGRWYGLVQIYPPTAKHYKCKARSGAALKDPEDNLSCALRIMAVTVPRDQVVSKGMRGVAADWGPFHSSRKRNDIMEWTRSQPYCHGLTRSLRPVARPDGLGPEFIGPMSPIHDPNLEAVIDQPEAISEG
;
A
#
# COMPACT_ATOMS: atom_id res chain seq x y z
N MET A 1 -13.19 58.82 -7.30
CA MET A 1 -13.51 57.67 -6.43
C MET A 1 -13.54 56.45 -7.33
N ASN A 2 -12.46 55.66 -7.36
CA ASN A 2 -12.35 54.47 -8.19
C ASN A 2 -13.07 53.31 -7.49
N SER A 3 -14.17 52.85 -8.08
CA SER A 3 -14.80 51.59 -7.70
C SER A 3 -13.98 50.45 -8.32
N ALA A 4 -13.37 49.63 -7.46
CA ALA A 4 -12.76 48.38 -7.86
C ALA A 4 -13.87 47.42 -8.35
N GLU A 5 -13.85 47.06 -9.62
CA GLU A 5 -14.65 45.93 -10.13
C GLU A 5 -14.12 44.65 -9.49
N ALA A 6 -15.00 44.00 -8.72
CA ALA A 6 -14.71 42.73 -8.10
C ALA A 6 -14.70 41.63 -9.18
N ASP A 7 -13.59 40.92 -9.25
CA ASP A 7 -13.39 39.72 -10.06
C ASP A 7 -14.50 38.70 -9.75
N THR A 8 -15.48 38.61 -10.65
CA THR A 8 -16.68 37.80 -10.43
C THR A 8 -16.36 36.37 -10.87
N PRO A 9 -16.40 35.37 -9.96
CA PRO A 9 -16.04 34.01 -10.32
C PRO A 9 -16.98 33.48 -11.39
N THR A 10 -16.44 32.89 -12.46
CA THR A 10 -17.23 32.25 -13.51
C THR A 10 -18.11 31.15 -12.89
N GLU A 11 -19.36 31.04 -13.35
CA GLU A 11 -20.40 30.13 -12.81
C GLU A 11 -19.98 28.65 -12.80
N GLN A 12 -18.96 28.29 -13.59
CA GLN A 12 -18.40 26.93 -13.68
C GLN A 12 -17.15 26.71 -12.81
N ALA A 13 -16.66 27.73 -12.11
CA ALA A 13 -15.47 27.61 -11.27
C ALA A 13 -15.80 26.89 -9.97
N VAL A 14 -15.17 25.73 -9.75
CA VAL A 14 -15.23 25.02 -8.47
C VAL A 14 -14.60 25.90 -7.39
N THR A 15 -15.40 26.37 -6.45
CA THR A 15 -15.00 27.27 -5.35
C THR A 15 -14.00 26.64 -4.36
N ALA A 16 -13.83 25.32 -4.42
CA ALA A 16 -12.80 24.60 -3.70
C ALA A 16 -12.26 23.43 -4.54
N SER A 17 -10.94 23.28 -4.56
CA SER A 17 -10.32 22.08 -5.11
C SER A 17 -10.66 20.89 -4.22
N LEU A 18 -11.29 19.84 -4.78
CA LEU A 18 -11.46 18.53 -4.14
C LEU A 18 -10.12 17.79 -4.03
N ARG A 19 -9.08 18.44 -3.46
CA ARG A 19 -7.80 17.80 -3.22
C ARG A 19 -8.07 16.55 -2.38
N PRO A 20 -7.69 15.35 -2.85
CA PRO A 20 -7.86 14.15 -2.06
C PRO A 20 -7.16 14.32 -0.72
N VAL A 21 -7.93 14.29 0.37
CA VAL A 21 -7.35 14.24 1.72
C VAL A 21 -6.47 13.00 1.78
N ALA A 22 -5.20 13.17 2.17
CA ALA A 22 -4.29 12.06 2.38
C ALA A 22 -4.93 11.12 3.41
N ARG A 23 -5.48 9.99 2.95
CA ARG A 23 -6.02 8.97 3.84
C ARG A 23 -4.85 8.49 4.69
N ARG A 24 -5.03 8.44 6.03
CA ARG A 24 -4.08 7.71 6.90
C ARG A 24 -3.85 6.35 6.24
N GLY A 25 -2.60 6.03 5.92
CA GLY A 25 -2.26 4.88 5.08
C GLY A 25 -3.03 3.65 5.56
N ALA A 26 -3.90 3.11 4.70
CA ALA A 26 -4.66 1.93 5.04
C ALA A 26 -3.69 0.81 5.38
N LEU A 27 -3.95 0.08 6.47
CA LEU A 27 -3.14 -1.09 6.80
C LEU A 27 -3.10 -2.02 5.60
N PRO A 28 -1.93 -2.61 5.29
CA PRO A 28 -1.82 -3.52 4.18
C PRO A 28 -2.78 -4.70 4.36
N ARG A 29 -3.34 -5.17 3.25
CA ARG A 29 -4.24 -6.33 3.25
C ARG A 29 -3.48 -7.55 3.78
N ALA A 30 -4.04 -8.14 4.83
CA ALA A 30 -3.60 -9.39 5.44
C ALA A 30 -4.70 -10.43 5.31
N ARG A 31 -4.33 -11.72 5.24
CA ARG A 31 -5.29 -12.83 5.04
C ARG A 31 -6.29 -12.95 6.18
N TRP A 32 -5.92 -12.58 7.40
CA TRP A 32 -6.79 -12.61 8.56
C TRP A 32 -7.81 -11.46 8.60
N GLY A 33 -7.72 -10.49 7.69
CA GLY A 33 -8.62 -9.32 7.61
C GLY A 33 -8.33 -8.22 8.64
N ALA A 34 -9.25 -7.27 8.82
CA ALA A 34 -9.08 -6.17 9.79
C ALA A 34 -10.00 -6.25 11.02
N LYS A 35 -11.02 -7.12 10.96
CA LYS A 35 -12.06 -7.27 11.99
C LYS A 35 -11.53 -7.95 13.25
N ASN A 36 -12.28 -7.85 14.36
CA ASN A 36 -12.03 -8.57 15.62
C ASN A 36 -10.63 -8.32 16.21
N GLY A 37 -10.16 -7.07 16.20
CA GLY A 37 -8.87 -6.69 16.77
C GLY A 37 -7.64 -7.04 15.92
N ARG A 38 -7.78 -7.82 14.84
CA ARG A 38 -6.65 -8.31 14.02
C ARG A 38 -5.86 -7.23 13.28
N SER A 39 -6.38 -6.00 13.25
CA SER A 39 -5.61 -4.82 12.84
C SER A 39 -4.37 -4.60 13.71
N SER A 40 -4.39 -4.99 14.99
CA SER A 40 -3.22 -4.90 15.87
C SER A 40 -2.12 -5.87 15.45
N TRP A 41 -2.47 -7.06 14.94
CA TRP A 41 -1.51 -8.05 14.42
C TRP A 41 -0.75 -7.50 13.21
N THR A 42 -1.47 -6.86 12.29
CA THR A 42 -0.84 -6.19 11.15
C THR A 42 0.10 -5.07 11.61
N ARG A 43 -0.31 -4.27 12.60
CA ARG A 43 0.55 -3.23 13.18
C ARG A 43 1.77 -3.81 13.88
N ALA A 44 1.64 -4.91 14.62
CA ALA A 44 2.75 -5.58 15.29
C ALA A 44 3.81 -6.05 14.27
N ILE A 45 3.38 -6.60 13.13
CA ILE A 45 4.31 -6.93 12.04
C ILE A 45 4.99 -5.67 11.50
N LEU A 46 4.22 -4.62 11.17
CA LEU A 46 4.80 -3.38 10.65
C LEU A 46 5.80 -2.75 11.63
N THR A 47 5.51 -2.75 12.93
CA THR A 47 6.45 -2.29 13.97
C THR A 47 7.71 -3.13 13.98
N GLY A 48 7.61 -4.45 13.88
CA GLY A 48 8.79 -5.33 13.84
C GLY A 48 9.63 -5.14 12.56
N LEU A 49 8.98 -5.00 11.41
CA LEU A 49 9.63 -4.69 10.12
C LEU A 49 10.28 -3.31 10.10
N ARG A 50 9.90 -2.39 11.00
CA ARG A 50 10.52 -1.08 11.17
C ARG A 50 11.51 -1.01 12.33
N SER A 51 11.78 -2.16 12.96
CA SER A 51 12.70 -2.25 14.09
C SER A 51 13.61 -3.47 13.94
N HIS A 52 13.38 -4.55 14.69
CA HIS A 52 14.30 -5.69 14.76
C HIS A 52 14.34 -6.59 13.50
N ALA A 53 13.51 -6.30 12.50
CA ALA A 53 13.47 -7.02 11.23
C ALA A 53 13.50 -6.08 10.02
N SER A 54 14.15 -4.92 10.14
CA SER A 54 14.24 -3.87 9.10
C SER A 54 14.90 -4.30 7.80
N GLU A 55 15.76 -5.32 7.86
CA GLU A 55 16.45 -5.84 6.67
C GLU A 55 15.52 -6.64 5.74
N LEU A 56 14.43 -7.22 6.28
CA LEU A 56 13.49 -8.04 5.50
C LEU A 56 12.88 -7.29 4.29
N PRO A 57 12.29 -6.08 4.45
CA PRO A 57 11.77 -5.33 3.32
C PRO A 57 12.87 -4.71 2.43
N GLU A 58 14.12 -4.65 2.87
CA GLU A 58 15.22 -4.08 2.10
C GLU A 58 15.81 -5.07 1.09
N ILE A 59 15.92 -6.35 1.49
CA ILE A 59 16.43 -7.42 0.63
C ILE A 59 15.44 -7.74 -0.49
N VAL A 60 15.97 -8.12 -1.65
CA VAL A 60 15.24 -8.72 -2.77
C VAL A 60 15.59 -10.21 -2.84
N PRO A 61 14.76 -11.12 -2.28
CA PRO A 61 15.05 -12.55 -2.31
C PRO A 61 15.10 -13.09 -3.74
N LYS A 62 15.96 -14.07 -4.00
CA LYS A 62 16.19 -14.63 -5.36
C LYS A 62 14.94 -15.27 -5.98
N ASP A 63 14.04 -15.78 -5.15
CA ASP A 63 12.78 -16.42 -5.52
C ASP A 63 11.56 -15.49 -5.38
N ILE A 64 11.77 -14.19 -5.13
CA ILE A 64 10.67 -13.26 -4.85
C ILE A 64 9.68 -13.15 -6.01
N ALA A 65 10.11 -13.34 -7.27
CA ALA A 65 9.24 -13.33 -8.43
C ALA A 65 8.14 -14.43 -8.37
N ALA A 66 8.39 -15.53 -7.65
CA ALA A 66 7.39 -16.57 -7.40
C ALA A 66 6.32 -16.10 -6.42
N TYR A 67 6.64 -15.21 -5.48
CA TYR A 67 5.73 -14.75 -4.44
C TYR A 67 5.08 -13.38 -4.72
N CYS A 68 5.83 -12.47 -5.35
CA CYS A 68 5.47 -11.07 -5.54
C CYS A 68 6.29 -10.46 -6.71
N PRO A 69 5.83 -10.58 -7.96
CA PRO A 69 6.59 -10.13 -9.14
C PRO A 69 7.02 -8.65 -9.12
N ALA A 70 6.16 -7.75 -8.60
CA ALA A 70 6.48 -6.32 -8.55
C ALA A 70 7.43 -5.91 -7.41
N TYR A 71 7.80 -6.83 -6.51
CA TYR A 71 8.59 -6.53 -5.31
C TYR A 71 9.93 -5.80 -5.57
N PRO A 72 10.73 -6.16 -6.60
CA PRO A 72 12.01 -5.48 -6.84
C PRO A 72 11.87 -3.97 -7.05
N THR A 73 10.79 -3.55 -7.71
CA THR A 73 10.48 -2.14 -7.99
C THR A 73 9.49 -1.51 -6.99
N ALA A 74 9.08 -2.27 -5.98
CA ALA A 74 8.10 -1.84 -5.00
C ALA A 74 8.71 -0.84 -4.01
N THR A 75 7.91 0.11 -3.54
CA THR A 75 8.26 1.01 -2.43
C THR A 75 8.45 0.22 -1.14
N LEU A 76 9.17 0.79 -0.18
CA LEU A 76 9.36 0.15 1.13
C LEU A 76 8.03 -0.28 1.77
N ALA A 77 7.02 0.59 1.74
CA ALA A 77 5.69 0.28 2.28
C ALA A 77 4.99 -0.89 1.57
N GLN A 78 5.19 -1.06 0.25
CA GLN A 78 4.67 -2.22 -0.49
C GLN A 78 5.43 -3.50 -0.15
N ARG A 79 6.74 -3.40 0.11
CA ARG A 79 7.55 -4.55 0.56
C ARG A 79 7.19 -4.96 1.99
N GLU A 80 6.95 -4.00 2.88
CA GLU A 80 6.37 -4.27 4.21
C GLU A 80 5.01 -4.97 4.10
N ALA A 81 4.16 -4.51 3.17
CA ALA A 81 2.85 -5.11 2.90
C ALA A 81 2.96 -6.57 2.45
N PHE A 82 3.96 -6.90 1.63
CA PHE A 82 4.26 -8.27 1.24
C PHE A 82 4.56 -9.16 2.45
N TRP A 83 5.43 -8.71 3.36
CA TRP A 83 5.79 -9.49 4.55
C TRP A 83 4.60 -9.70 5.49
N VAL A 84 3.76 -8.68 5.69
CA VAL A 84 2.46 -8.84 6.37
C VAL A 84 1.63 -9.93 5.70
N GLY A 85 1.51 -9.86 4.37
CA GLY A 85 0.76 -10.81 3.56
C GLY A 85 1.24 -12.26 3.71
N LEU A 86 2.55 -12.46 3.56
CA LEU A 86 3.22 -13.74 3.68
C LEU A 86 2.98 -14.36 5.07
N ILE A 87 3.26 -13.61 6.14
CA ILE A 87 3.12 -14.09 7.52
C ILE A 87 1.65 -14.36 7.85
N SER A 88 0.71 -13.54 7.35
CA SER A 88 -0.72 -13.79 7.54
C SER A 88 -1.22 -15.04 6.83
N SER A 89 -0.61 -15.39 5.68
CA SER A 89 -0.89 -16.63 4.97
C SER A 89 -0.25 -17.84 5.62
N LEU A 90 0.95 -17.69 6.18
CA LEU A 90 1.57 -18.71 7.03
C LEU A 90 0.71 -19.02 8.26
N ALA A 91 0.26 -18.00 8.98
CA ALA A 91 -0.58 -18.17 10.16
C ALA A 91 -1.91 -18.89 9.88
N TRP A 92 -2.44 -18.79 8.65
CA TRP A 92 -3.61 -19.57 8.22
C TRP A 92 -3.30 -21.08 8.21
N HIS A 93 -2.15 -21.47 7.65
CA HIS A 93 -1.74 -22.87 7.51
C HIS A 93 -1.19 -23.49 8.78
N GLU A 94 -0.79 -22.66 9.75
CA GLU A 94 -0.27 -23.07 11.05
C GLU A 94 -1.37 -23.17 12.13
N SER A 95 -2.27 -22.18 12.19
CA SER A 95 -3.25 -22.08 13.29
C SER A 95 -4.66 -21.75 12.84
N THR A 96 -4.90 -21.54 11.54
CA THR A 96 -6.17 -20.98 11.04
C THR A 96 -6.50 -19.65 11.73
N HIS A 97 -5.47 -18.84 11.98
CA HIS A 97 -5.54 -17.55 12.69
C HIS A 97 -6.05 -17.64 14.13
N ARG A 98 -5.77 -18.76 14.83
CA ARG A 98 -6.12 -18.96 16.24
C ARG A 98 -4.89 -18.68 17.13
N PRO A 99 -4.85 -17.56 17.87
CA PRO A 99 -3.67 -17.21 18.66
C PRO A 99 -3.42 -18.15 19.84
N THR A 100 -4.44 -18.87 20.32
CA THR A 100 -4.30 -19.82 21.44
C THR A 100 -3.99 -21.25 20.98
N ALA A 101 -3.79 -21.48 19.68
CA ALA A 101 -3.52 -22.80 19.12
C ALA A 101 -2.24 -23.43 19.70
N VAL A 102 -2.33 -24.73 19.98
CA VAL A 102 -1.20 -25.55 20.40
C VAL A 102 -1.14 -26.80 19.53
N GLY A 103 -0.02 -27.00 18.82
CA GLY A 103 0.18 -28.08 17.86
C GLY A 103 1.41 -28.92 18.17
N GLY A 104 1.65 -29.93 17.32
CA GLY A 104 2.78 -30.86 17.43
C GLY A 104 2.88 -31.53 18.80
N SER A 105 1.79 -32.18 19.22
CA SER A 105 1.68 -32.87 20.52
C SER A 105 1.95 -31.96 21.72
N GLY A 106 1.48 -30.71 21.67
CA GLY A 106 1.59 -29.77 22.79
C GLY A 106 2.84 -28.90 22.80
N ARG A 107 3.63 -28.88 21.72
CA ARG A 107 4.98 -28.26 21.69
C ARG A 107 5.04 -26.90 21.00
N TRP A 108 4.17 -26.64 20.03
CA TRP A 108 4.21 -25.45 19.20
C TRP A 108 3.02 -24.54 19.49
N TYR A 109 3.24 -23.23 19.56
CA TYR A 109 2.26 -22.30 20.12
C TYR A 109 2.01 -21.09 19.23
N GLY A 110 0.76 -20.61 19.26
CA GLY A 110 0.41 -19.31 18.70
C GLY A 110 0.06 -19.33 17.22
N LEU A 111 -0.05 -18.12 16.66
CA LEU A 111 -0.49 -17.87 15.30
C LEU A 111 0.35 -18.60 14.26
N VAL A 112 1.67 -18.60 14.43
CA VAL A 112 2.61 -19.25 13.51
C VAL A 112 3.35 -20.41 14.15
N GLN A 113 2.77 -21.02 15.19
CA GLN A 113 3.25 -22.25 15.82
C GLN A 113 4.76 -22.23 16.10
N ILE A 114 5.18 -21.50 17.15
CA ILE A 114 6.60 -21.37 17.56
C ILE A 114 6.90 -22.28 18.76
N TYR A 115 8.07 -22.91 18.75
CA TYR A 115 8.58 -23.78 19.81
C TYR A 115 9.33 -22.94 20.85
N PRO A 116 9.06 -23.08 22.16
CA PRO A 116 9.68 -22.20 23.16
C PRO A 116 11.22 -22.23 23.18
N PRO A 117 11.92 -23.38 23.02
CA PRO A 117 13.37 -23.40 22.85
C PRO A 117 13.88 -22.62 21.62
N THR A 118 13.17 -22.66 20.48
CA THR A 118 13.50 -21.81 19.33
C THR A 118 13.36 -20.33 19.71
N ALA A 119 12.24 -19.94 20.34
CA ALA A 119 12.05 -18.56 20.78
C ALA A 119 13.14 -18.08 21.76
N LYS A 120 13.61 -18.96 22.65
CA LYS A 120 14.75 -18.69 23.55
C LYS A 120 16.06 -18.53 22.77
N HIS A 121 16.34 -19.40 21.81
CA HIS A 121 17.53 -19.35 20.96
C HIS A 121 17.63 -18.01 20.22
N TYR A 122 16.53 -17.56 19.63
CA TYR A 122 16.44 -16.27 18.94
C TYR A 122 16.25 -15.06 19.90
N LYS A 123 16.29 -15.30 21.21
CA LYS A 123 16.18 -14.28 22.27
C LYS A 123 14.88 -13.47 22.20
N CYS A 124 13.79 -14.07 21.72
CA CYS A 124 12.46 -13.45 21.67
C CYS A 124 11.99 -12.97 23.05
N LYS A 125 11.04 -12.02 23.08
CA LYS A 125 10.36 -11.59 24.31
C LYS A 125 9.52 -12.73 24.90
N ALA A 126 8.62 -13.31 24.11
CA ALA A 126 7.88 -14.51 24.50
C ALA A 126 8.79 -15.76 24.42
N ARG A 127 9.00 -16.43 25.57
CA ARG A 127 9.90 -17.60 25.70
C ARG A 127 9.24 -18.84 26.31
N SER A 128 7.94 -18.77 26.56
CA SER A 128 7.13 -19.86 27.12
C SER A 128 5.92 -20.11 26.21
N GLY A 129 5.34 -21.30 26.31
CA GLY A 129 4.14 -21.63 25.54
C GLY A 129 2.96 -20.69 25.86
N ALA A 130 2.82 -20.27 27.11
CA ALA A 130 1.80 -19.30 27.52
C ALA A 130 2.04 -17.91 26.89
N ALA A 131 3.28 -17.40 26.94
CA ALA A 131 3.62 -16.12 26.34
C ALA A 131 3.47 -16.13 24.81
N LEU A 132 3.76 -17.26 24.15
CA LEU A 132 3.61 -17.42 22.70
C LEU A 132 2.15 -17.49 22.23
N LYS A 133 1.17 -17.56 23.13
CA LYS A 133 -0.26 -17.41 22.79
C LYS A 133 -0.67 -15.95 22.64
N ASP A 134 0.14 -14.99 23.08
CA ASP A 134 -0.05 -13.59 22.73
C ASP A 134 0.27 -13.41 21.24
N PRO A 135 -0.68 -12.95 20.41
CA PRO A 135 -0.48 -12.87 18.97
C PRO A 135 0.62 -11.89 18.57
N GLU A 136 0.80 -10.79 19.29
CA GLU A 136 1.75 -9.74 18.91
C GLU A 136 3.18 -10.15 19.26
N ASP A 137 3.38 -10.74 20.43
CA ASP A 137 4.67 -11.32 20.83
C ASP A 137 5.04 -12.55 19.96
N ASN A 138 4.06 -13.36 19.55
CA ASN A 138 4.27 -14.47 18.62
C ASN A 138 4.75 -13.98 17.24
N LEU A 139 4.08 -12.98 16.66
CA LEU A 139 4.43 -12.40 15.36
C LEU A 139 5.76 -11.62 15.42
N SER A 140 6.02 -10.92 16.52
CA SER A 140 7.30 -10.25 16.75
C SER A 140 8.46 -11.26 16.81
N CYS A 141 8.26 -12.39 17.49
CA CYS A 141 9.26 -13.48 17.51
C CYS A 141 9.46 -14.10 16.13
N ALA A 142 8.39 -14.32 15.36
CA ALA A 142 8.47 -14.81 14.00
C ALA A 142 9.34 -13.91 13.11
N LEU A 143 9.13 -12.59 13.17
CA LEU A 143 9.96 -11.63 12.45
C LEU A 143 11.43 -11.70 12.87
N ARG A 144 11.71 -11.91 14.16
CA ARG A 144 13.09 -12.03 14.65
C ARG A 144 13.81 -13.27 14.14
N ILE A 145 13.09 -14.38 13.98
CA ILE A 145 13.61 -15.61 13.35
C ILE A 145 13.85 -15.36 11.85
N MET A 146 12.85 -14.82 11.14
CA MET A 146 12.95 -14.54 9.70
C MET A 146 14.06 -13.54 9.38
N ALA A 147 14.28 -12.53 10.23
CA ALA A 147 15.36 -11.55 10.10
C ALA A 147 16.76 -12.17 10.21
N VAL A 148 16.88 -13.43 10.64
CA VAL A 148 18.14 -14.17 10.58
C VAL A 148 18.17 -15.08 9.36
N THR A 149 17.11 -15.85 9.14
CA THR A 149 17.12 -16.92 8.14
C THR A 149 17.02 -16.39 6.71
N VAL A 150 16.19 -15.37 6.45
CA VAL A 150 16.00 -14.81 5.10
C VAL A 150 17.25 -14.07 4.62
N PRO A 151 17.89 -13.16 5.39
CA PRO A 151 19.14 -12.54 4.96
C PRO A 151 20.27 -13.56 4.75
N ARG A 152 20.41 -14.54 5.66
CA ARG A 152 21.38 -15.63 5.51
C ARG A 152 21.19 -16.40 4.20
N ASP A 153 19.94 -16.65 3.82
CA ASP A 153 19.62 -17.56 2.73
C ASP A 153 19.32 -16.90 1.38
N GLN A 154 19.00 -15.61 1.38
CA GLN A 154 18.65 -14.81 0.20
C GLN A 154 17.46 -15.38 -0.60
N VAL A 155 16.55 -16.07 0.08
CA VAL A 155 15.30 -16.63 -0.48
C VAL A 155 14.15 -16.43 0.51
N VAL A 156 12.93 -16.30 0.01
CA VAL A 156 11.72 -16.41 0.82
C VAL A 156 11.61 -17.84 1.33
N SER A 157 11.66 -18.85 0.45
CA SER A 157 11.65 -20.25 0.89
C SER A 157 12.16 -21.20 -0.21
N LYS A 158 13.24 -21.95 0.07
CA LYS A 158 13.75 -23.00 -0.82
C LYS A 158 14.36 -24.17 -0.02
N GLY A 159 13.77 -25.36 -0.12
CA GLY A 159 14.21 -26.49 0.71
C GLY A 159 14.03 -26.18 2.20
N MET A 160 15.12 -26.18 2.97
CA MET A 160 15.17 -25.79 4.40
C MET A 160 15.67 -24.36 4.63
N ARG A 161 15.59 -23.48 3.62
CA ARG A 161 16.17 -22.13 3.63
C ARG A 161 15.12 -21.04 3.69
N GLY A 162 15.49 -19.87 4.22
CA GLY A 162 14.60 -18.72 4.41
C GLY A 162 13.53 -19.03 5.46
N VAL A 163 12.29 -18.70 5.16
CA VAL A 163 11.14 -19.02 6.03
C VAL A 163 10.94 -20.54 6.16
N ALA A 164 11.36 -21.36 5.19
CA ALA A 164 11.23 -22.81 5.30
C ALA A 164 12.20 -23.44 6.32
N ALA A 165 13.11 -22.67 6.93
CA ALA A 165 14.01 -23.19 7.97
C ALA A 165 13.26 -23.58 9.25
N ASP A 166 12.19 -22.87 9.59
CA ASP A 166 11.46 -23.03 10.86
C ASP A 166 9.98 -23.42 10.66
N TRP A 167 9.40 -23.20 9.46
CA TRP A 167 7.97 -23.32 9.23
C TRP A 167 7.57 -24.43 8.25
N GLY A 168 6.93 -25.46 8.81
CA GLY A 168 6.51 -26.68 8.10
C GLY A 168 5.61 -26.50 6.87
N PRO A 169 4.67 -25.53 6.81
CA PRO A 169 3.83 -25.29 5.63
C PRO A 169 4.61 -25.10 4.33
N PHE A 170 5.85 -24.61 4.38
CA PHE A 170 6.68 -24.45 3.20
C PHE A 170 7.22 -25.77 2.63
N HIS A 171 7.19 -26.88 3.40
CA HIS A 171 7.54 -28.21 2.90
C HIS A 171 6.38 -28.94 2.21
N SER A 172 5.14 -28.48 2.40
CA SER A 172 3.99 -28.97 1.64
C SER A 172 3.82 -28.16 0.36
N SER A 173 3.90 -28.82 -0.81
CA SER A 173 3.67 -28.16 -2.10
C SER A 173 2.31 -27.45 -2.14
N ARG A 174 1.25 -28.12 -1.69
CA ARG A 174 -0.10 -27.55 -1.61
C ARG A 174 -0.16 -26.28 -0.77
N LYS A 175 0.35 -26.32 0.47
CA LYS A 175 0.28 -25.16 1.38
C LYS A 175 1.18 -24.02 0.88
N ARG A 176 2.40 -24.32 0.42
CA ARG A 176 3.32 -23.34 -0.14
C ARG A 176 2.73 -22.65 -1.36
N ASN A 177 2.11 -23.41 -2.27
CA ASN A 177 1.49 -22.84 -3.47
C ASN A 177 0.31 -21.92 -3.10
N ASP A 178 -0.53 -22.30 -2.14
CA ASP A 178 -1.61 -21.42 -1.64
C ASP A 178 -1.06 -20.13 -1.01
N ILE A 179 0.06 -20.19 -0.27
CA ILE A 179 0.73 -18.99 0.26
C ILE A 179 1.22 -18.10 -0.89
N MET A 180 1.89 -18.68 -1.89
CA MET A 180 2.38 -17.94 -3.07
C MET A 180 1.22 -17.31 -3.85
N GLU A 181 0.17 -18.07 -4.14
CA GLU A 181 -1.00 -17.58 -4.87
C GLU A 181 -1.68 -16.43 -4.11
N TRP A 182 -1.85 -16.59 -2.79
CA TRP A 182 -2.43 -15.54 -1.97
C TRP A 182 -1.57 -14.26 -2.03
N THR A 183 -0.25 -14.32 -1.83
CA THR A 183 0.60 -13.12 -1.88
C THR A 183 0.63 -12.50 -3.27
N ARG A 184 0.75 -13.31 -4.33
CA ARG A 184 0.77 -12.85 -5.72
C ARG A 184 -0.52 -12.12 -6.09
N SER A 185 -1.66 -12.52 -5.55
CA SER A 185 -2.95 -11.91 -5.87
C SER A 185 -3.12 -10.49 -5.31
N GLN A 186 -2.23 -10.03 -4.42
CA GLN A 186 -2.41 -8.74 -3.74
C GLN A 186 -2.00 -7.54 -4.61
N PRO A 187 -2.69 -6.39 -4.50
CA PRO A 187 -2.43 -5.21 -5.33
C PRO A 187 -0.98 -4.69 -5.27
N TYR A 188 -0.31 -4.87 -4.13
CA TYR A 188 1.09 -4.48 -3.93
C TYR A 188 2.10 -5.40 -4.66
N CYS A 189 1.66 -6.55 -5.18
CA CYS A 189 2.49 -7.48 -5.95
C CYS A 189 2.31 -7.39 -7.47
N HIS A 190 1.37 -6.56 -7.94
CA HIS A 190 1.07 -6.35 -9.37
C HIS A 190 1.62 -5.03 -9.93
N GLY A 191 2.24 -4.18 -9.11
CA GLY A 191 2.75 -2.86 -9.55
C GLY A 191 1.65 -1.81 -9.83
N LEU A 192 0.38 -2.20 -9.75
CA LEU A 192 -0.80 -1.37 -10.07
C LEU A 192 -0.91 -0.10 -9.21
N THR A 193 -0.29 -0.07 -8.03
CA THR A 193 -0.33 1.10 -7.13
C THR A 193 0.57 2.25 -7.58
N ARG A 194 1.48 2.04 -8.56
CA ARG A 194 2.24 3.15 -9.18
C ARG A 194 1.39 3.93 -10.19
N SER A 195 0.41 3.28 -10.84
CA SER A 195 -0.28 3.81 -12.03
C SER A 195 -1.57 4.58 -11.74
N LEU A 196 -2.14 4.49 -10.52
CA LEU A 196 -3.45 5.07 -10.23
C LEU A 196 -3.39 6.41 -9.50
N ARG A 197 -2.19 6.94 -9.23
CA ARG A 197 -2.05 8.28 -8.66
C ARG A 197 -2.10 9.30 -9.81
N PRO A 198 -3.08 10.21 -9.87
CA PRO A 198 -3.07 11.29 -10.83
C PRO A 198 -1.76 12.10 -10.67
N VAL A 199 -1.05 12.27 -11.77
CA VAL A 199 0.12 13.17 -11.83
C VAL A 199 -0.42 14.60 -11.87
N ALA A 200 0.26 15.53 -11.20
CA ALA A 200 -0.09 16.95 -11.33
C ALA A 200 -0.03 17.35 -12.80
N ARG A 201 -0.99 18.17 -13.25
CA ARG A 201 -0.94 18.76 -14.59
C ARG A 201 0.38 19.53 -14.72
N PRO A 202 1.17 19.35 -15.81
CA PRO A 202 2.37 20.14 -16.06
C PRO A 202 2.07 21.64 -16.09
N ASP A 203 3.03 22.44 -15.61
CA ASP A 203 2.94 23.90 -15.70
C ASP A 203 2.91 24.34 -17.17
N GLY A 204 2.05 25.32 -17.51
CA GLY A 204 1.96 25.89 -18.86
C GLY A 204 0.98 25.22 -19.83
N LEU A 205 0.20 24.21 -19.40
CA LEU A 205 -0.87 23.59 -20.22
C LEU A 205 -2.28 24.16 -19.93
N GLY A 206 -2.35 25.39 -19.43
CA GLY A 206 -3.61 26.15 -19.38
C GLY A 206 -3.78 27.00 -20.65
N PRO A 207 -4.99 27.47 -20.98
CA PRO A 207 -5.11 28.52 -21.98
C PRO A 207 -4.18 29.67 -21.58
N GLU A 208 -3.34 30.13 -22.51
CA GLU A 208 -2.67 31.41 -22.30
C GLU A 208 -3.75 32.42 -21.96
N PHE A 209 -3.56 33.18 -20.89
CA PHE A 209 -4.42 34.32 -20.61
C PHE A 209 -4.26 35.29 -21.78
N ILE A 210 -5.12 35.15 -22.78
CA ILE A 210 -5.39 36.20 -23.75
C ILE A 210 -6.11 37.26 -22.91
N GLY A 211 -5.38 38.30 -22.52
CA GLY A 211 -5.94 39.46 -21.84
C GLY A 211 -7.14 40.04 -22.63
N PRO A 212 -7.92 40.95 -22.03
CA PRO A 212 -9.11 41.49 -22.68
C PRO A 212 -8.77 42.00 -24.07
N MET A 213 -9.38 41.40 -25.08
CA MET A 213 -9.24 41.80 -26.47
C MET A 213 -9.68 43.26 -26.54
N SER A 214 -8.75 44.16 -26.84
CA SER A 214 -9.09 45.56 -27.07
C SER A 214 -10.16 45.61 -28.16
N PRO A 215 -11.22 46.42 -28.00
CA PRO A 215 -12.24 46.53 -29.04
C PRO A 215 -11.57 46.96 -30.33
N ILE A 216 -11.77 46.18 -31.38
CA ILE A 216 -11.38 46.55 -32.75
C ILE A 216 -12.18 47.80 -33.08
N HIS A 217 -11.50 48.94 -33.18
CA HIS A 217 -12.08 50.15 -33.72
C HIS A 217 -12.12 49.97 -35.24
N ASP A 218 -13.28 49.62 -35.78
CA ASP A 218 -13.51 49.60 -37.22
C ASP A 218 -14.11 50.96 -37.64
N PRO A 219 -13.33 51.85 -38.27
CA PRO A 219 -13.80 53.19 -38.65
C PRO A 219 -14.78 53.19 -39.84
N ASN A 220 -15.14 52.04 -40.42
CA ASN A 220 -15.97 51.97 -41.63
C ASN A 220 -17.43 51.56 -41.42
N LEU A 221 -17.91 51.48 -40.17
CA LEU A 221 -19.30 51.07 -39.88
C LEU A 221 -20.27 52.22 -39.51
N GLU A 222 -19.92 53.48 -39.75
CA GLU A 222 -20.80 54.64 -39.45
C GLU A 222 -21.39 55.35 -40.69
N ALA A 223 -21.16 54.89 -41.92
CA ALA A 223 -21.49 55.66 -43.13
C ALA A 223 -22.75 55.21 -43.91
N VAL A 224 -23.72 54.48 -43.32
CA VAL A 224 -24.86 53.91 -44.09
C VAL A 224 -26.26 54.27 -43.55
N ILE A 225 -26.39 55.21 -42.61
CA ILE A 225 -27.72 55.58 -42.09
C ILE A 225 -27.87 57.10 -41.97
N ASP A 226 -27.92 57.84 -43.08
CA ASP A 226 -28.74 59.08 -43.17
C ASP A 226 -28.89 59.59 -44.63
N GLN A 227 -30.04 59.31 -45.26
CA GLN A 227 -30.54 60.05 -46.43
C GLN A 227 -32.09 60.10 -46.34
N PRO A 228 -32.71 61.28 -46.15
CA PRO A 228 -34.18 61.41 -46.15
C PRO A 228 -34.73 61.52 -47.58
N GLU A 229 -35.79 60.76 -47.89
CA GLU A 229 -36.58 60.93 -49.13
C GLU A 229 -37.47 62.17 -49.03
N ALA A 230 -37.38 63.03 -50.05
CA ALA A 230 -38.23 64.20 -50.24
C ALA A 230 -39.59 63.82 -50.83
N ILE A 231 -40.67 64.33 -50.24
CA ILE A 231 -42.04 64.21 -50.74
C ILE A 231 -42.29 65.35 -51.75
N SER A 232 -42.70 65.00 -52.97
CA SER A 232 -43.18 65.93 -54.00
C SER A 232 -44.70 65.86 -54.08
N GLU A 233 -45.36 67.02 -54.04
CA GLU A 233 -46.79 67.20 -54.30
C GLU A 233 -47.17 66.83 -55.75
N GLY A 234 -48.44 66.44 -55.92
CA GLY A 234 -49.12 66.15 -57.18
C GLY A 234 -50.48 65.49 -56.96
#